data_AF-A0A6A6QPM4-F1
#
_entry.id   AF-A0A6A6QPM4-F1
#
_cell.length_a   1.000
_cell.length_b   1.000
_cell.length_c   1.000
_cell.angle_alpha   90.00
_cell.angle_beta   90.00
_cell.angle_gamma   90.00
#
_symmetry.space_group_name_H-M   'P 1'
#
loop_
_entity.id
_entity.type
_entity.pdbx_description
1 polymer ?
#
loop_
_entity_poly.entity_id
_entity_poly.type
_entity_poly.pdbx_seq_one_letter_code
_entity_poly.pdbx_strand_id
1 'polypeptide(L)'
;MQNDVFRENIRRYNQYHITPELRSAVKDAGLPTLDYDGVQELWFDSLDDWREVMNDVDFVMALDKDESHFIIQNQKVMIGYDNLVFGNEILS
;
A
#
# COMPACT_ATOMS: atom_id res chain seq x y z
N MET A 1 19.56 -7.41 0.37
CA MET A 1 19.09 -8.81 0.40
C MET A 1 17.99 -8.90 -0.64
N GLN A 2 18.12 -9.75 -1.65
CA GLN A 2 17.02 -9.98 -2.59
C GLN A 2 16.14 -11.07 -1.95
N ASN A 3 14.91 -10.73 -1.57
CA ASN A 3 13.97 -11.72 -1.05
C ASN A 3 13.18 -12.28 -2.24
N ASP A 4 13.45 -13.53 -2.60
CA ASP A 4 12.87 -14.16 -3.78
C ASP A 4 11.36 -14.41 -3.59
N VAL A 5 10.91 -14.77 -2.39
CA VAL A 5 9.49 -14.98 -2.06
C VAL A 5 8.67 -13.72 -2.33
N PHE A 6 9.11 -12.56 -1.82
CA PHE A 6 8.47 -11.27 -2.07
C PHE A 6 8.45 -10.94 -3.56
N ARG A 7 9.59 -11.08 -4.26
CA ARG A 7 9.71 -10.73 -5.68
C ARG A 7 8.83 -11.60 -6.58
N GLU A 8 8.70 -12.88 -6.25
CA GLU A 8 7.95 -13.85 -7.05
C GLU A 8 6.44 -13.71 -6.85
N ASN A 9 6.01 -13.33 -5.65
CA ASN A 9 4.59 -13.26 -5.29
C ASN A 9 3.97 -11.85 -5.48
N ILE A 10 4.77 -10.78 -5.46
CA ILE A 10 4.24 -9.42 -5.63
C ILE A 10 4.09 -9.04 -7.11
N ARG A 11 2.91 -8.55 -7.47
CA ARG A 11 2.64 -8.00 -8.80
C ARG A 11 3.16 -6.57 -8.95
N ARG A 12 2.97 -5.75 -7.91
CA ARG A 12 3.39 -4.36 -7.86
C ARG A 12 3.54 -3.87 -6.43
N TYR A 13 4.59 -3.08 -6.22
CA TYR A 13 4.75 -2.20 -5.07
C TYR A 13 4.52 -0.75 -5.52
N ASN A 14 3.68 -0.01 -4.79
CA ASN A 14 3.56 1.44 -4.94
C ASN A 14 3.65 2.10 -3.57
N GLN A 15 4.32 3.25 -3.50
CA GLN A 15 4.35 4.07 -2.30
C GLN A 15 3.83 5.46 -2.68
N TYR A 16 2.70 5.82 -2.09
CA TYR A 16 2.04 7.10 -2.27
C TYR A 16 2.36 8.00 -1.07
N HIS A 17 2.72 9.25 -1.33
CA HIS A 17 3.08 10.22 -0.30
C HIS A 17 2.08 11.37 -0.26
N ILE A 18 1.71 11.77 0.95
CA ILE A 18 0.81 12.88 1.24
C ILE A 18 1.63 13.93 1.98
N THR A 19 2.22 14.87 1.23
CA THR A 19 2.97 15.96 1.86
C THR A 19 2.02 16.95 2.55
N PRO A 20 2.50 17.76 3.51
CA PRO A 20 1.70 18.81 4.13
C PRO A 20 1.05 19.76 3.11
N GLU A 21 1.78 20.10 2.04
CA GLU A 21 1.31 20.96 0.96
C GLU A 21 0.13 20.32 0.22
N LEU A 22 0.26 19.05 -0.20
CA LEU A 22 -0.81 18.30 -0.87
C LEU A 22 -2.05 18.15 0.03
N ARG A 23 -1.84 17.88 1.32
CA ARG A 23 -2.95 17.80 2.29
C ARG A 23 -3.66 19.14 2.43
N SER A 24 -2.92 20.25 2.48
CA SER A 24 -3.51 21.59 2.59
C SER A 24 -4.26 22.05 1.34
N ALA A 25 -3.93 21.53 0.16
CA ALA A 25 -4.56 21.95 -1.10
C ALA A 25 -6.07 21.66 -1.17
N VAL A 26 -6.54 20.61 -0.46
CA VAL A 26 -7.97 20.26 -0.37
C VAL A 26 -8.69 20.93 0.80
N LYS A 27 -7.98 21.71 1.62
CA LYS A 27 -8.55 22.43 2.77
C LYS A 27 -9.61 23.45 2.32
N ASP A 28 -9.40 24.10 1.19
CA ASP A 28 -10.33 25.08 0.62
C ASP A 28 -11.64 24.44 0.13
N ALA A 29 -11.62 23.13 -0.17
CA ALA A 29 -12.81 22.36 -0.55
C ALA A 29 -13.65 21.91 0.66
N GLY A 30 -13.18 22.13 1.89
CA GLY A 30 -13.90 21.74 3.12
C GLY A 30 -14.07 20.22 3.30
N LEU A 31 -13.36 19.41 2.51
CA LEU A 31 -13.44 17.95 2.58
C LEU A 31 -12.46 17.43 3.64
N PRO A 32 -12.86 16.41 4.44
CA PRO A 32 -11.96 15.81 5.42
C PRO A 32 -10.83 15.07 4.71
N THR A 33 -9.61 15.22 5.24
CA THR A 33 -8.43 14.47 4.78
C THR A 33 -8.04 13.41 5.80
N LEU A 34 -7.48 12.30 5.33
CA LEU A 34 -6.87 11.30 6.20
C LEU A 34 -5.66 11.89 6.93
N ASP A 35 -5.46 11.46 8.18
CA ASP A 35 -4.32 11.86 9.00
C ASP A 35 -3.12 10.90 8.85
N TYR A 36 -2.77 10.58 7.59
CA TYR A 36 -1.59 9.79 7.23
C TYR A 36 -0.73 10.57 6.23
N ASP A 37 0.58 10.38 6.27
CA ASP A 37 1.56 11.00 5.39
C ASP A 37 1.90 10.16 4.16
N GLY A 38 1.29 8.98 4.03
CA GLY A 38 1.41 8.13 2.86
C GLY A 38 0.59 6.84 2.94
N VAL A 39 0.66 6.07 1.86
CA VAL A 39 0.08 4.73 1.72
C VAL A 39 1.08 3.86 0.98
N GLN A 40 1.31 2.65 1.48
CA GLN A 40 1.95 1.60 0.72
C GLN A 40 0.88 0.70 0.14
N GLU A 41 0.93 0.49 -1.18
CA GLU A 41 0.05 -0.41 -1.88
C GLU A 41 0.86 -1.63 -2.35
N LEU A 42 0.41 -2.80 -1.92
CA LEU A 42 0.97 -4.07 -2.31
C LEU A 42 -0.09 -4.82 -3.12
N TRP A 43 0.27 -5.17 -4.35
CA TRP A 43 -0.62 -5.85 -5.27
C TRP A 43 -0.17 -7.29 -5.42
N PHE A 44 -1.09 -8.22 -5.19
CA PHE A 44 -0.86 -9.65 -5.31
C PHE A 44 -1.93 -10.24 -6.24
N ASP A 45 -1.59 -11.33 -6.92
CA ASP A 45 -2.55 -12.03 -7.78
C ASP A 45 -3.58 -12.82 -6.93
N SER A 46 -3.22 -13.19 -5.70
CA SER A 46 -4.13 -13.81 -4.73
C SER A 46 -3.83 -13.43 -3.28
N LEU A 47 -4.80 -13.69 -2.38
CA LEU A 47 -4.57 -13.57 -0.92
C LEU A 47 -3.59 -14.62 -0.39
N ASP A 48 -3.40 -15.75 -1.09
CA ASP A 48 -2.48 -16.79 -0.67
C ASP A 48 -1.02 -16.37 -0.94
N ASP A 49 -0.75 -15.71 -2.07
CA ASP A 49 0.56 -15.12 -2.37
C ASP A 49 0.95 -14.07 -1.33
N TRP A 50 -0.01 -13.23 -0.91
CA TRP A 50 0.20 -12.27 0.18
C TRP A 50 0.52 -12.99 1.51
N ARG A 51 -0.21 -14.06 1.84
CA ARG A 51 0.06 -14.85 3.06
C ARG A 51 1.42 -15.51 3.02
N GLU A 52 1.84 -16.02 1.87
CA GLU A 52 3.16 -16.63 1.70
C GLU A 52 4.27 -15.63 2.03
N VAL A 53 4.19 -14.43 1.47
CA VAL A 53 5.12 -13.33 1.79
C VAL A 53 5.09 -12.94 3.26
N MET A 54 3.90 -12.77 3.85
CA MET A 54 3.77 -12.33 5.25
C MET A 54 4.14 -13.42 6.26
N ASN A 55 4.21 -14.68 5.84
CA ASN A 55 4.68 -15.80 6.68
C ASN A 55 6.20 -16.04 6.56
N ASP A 56 6.90 -15.37 5.64
CA ASP A 56 8.37 -15.34 5.60
C ASP A 56 8.89 -14.47 6.76
N VAL A 57 9.24 -15.12 7.86
CA VAL A 57 9.68 -14.46 9.10
C VAL A 57 10.94 -13.62 8.87
N ASP A 58 11.88 -14.11 8.05
CA ASP A 58 13.13 -13.40 7.79
C ASP A 58 12.86 -12.11 7.00
N PHE A 59 11.93 -12.17 6.05
CA PHE A 59 11.45 -11.00 5.33
C PHE A 59 10.78 -9.99 6.25
N VAL A 60 9.80 -10.43 7.05
CA VAL A 60 9.03 -9.56 7.94
C VAL A 60 9.94 -8.89 8.98
N MET A 61 10.91 -9.62 9.54
CA MET A 61 11.87 -9.04 10.49
C MET A 61 12.81 -8.02 9.85
N ALA A 62 13.26 -8.28 8.62
CA ALA A 62 14.09 -7.32 7.89
C ALA A 62 13.30 -6.05 7.54
N LEU A 63 12.03 -6.21 7.16
CA LEU A 63 11.13 -5.11 6.85
C LEU A 63 10.82 -4.27 8.10
N ASP A 64 10.41 -4.89 9.21
CA ASP A 64 10.10 -4.20 10.48
C ASP A 64 11.30 -3.38 10.97
N LYS A 65 12.51 -3.95 10.90
CA LYS A 65 13.74 -3.25 11.26
C LYS A 65 13.96 -2.00 10.40
N ASP A 66 13.73 -2.07 9.11
CA ASP A 66 13.91 -0.93 8.20
C ASP A 66 12.82 0.12 8.38
N GLU A 67 11.56 -0.31 8.39
CA GLU A 67 10.38 0.54 8.55
C GLU A 67 10.38 1.27 9.89
N SER A 68 10.94 0.70 10.95
CA SER A 68 11.06 1.37 12.25
C SER A 68 11.84 2.70 12.22
N HIS A 69 12.63 2.96 11.18
CA HIS A 69 13.31 4.24 10.99
C HIS A 69 12.39 5.37 10.50
N PHE A 70 11.28 5.05 9.83
CA PHE A 70 10.48 6.05 9.11
C PHE A 70 8.96 5.85 9.18
N ILE A 71 8.46 4.72 9.68
CA ILE A 71 7.03 4.44 9.83
C ILE A 71 6.66 4.36 11.32
N ILE A 72 5.61 5.09 11.69
CA ILE A 72 4.96 4.92 12.99
C ILE A 72 4.18 3.60 12.96
N GLN A 73 4.49 2.69 13.89
CA GLN A 73 3.93 1.34 13.98
C GLN A 73 2.47 1.33 14.48
N ASN A 74 1.57 2.01 13.78
CA ASN A 74 0.13 2.08 14.04
C ASN A 74 -0.72 2.00 12.75
N GLN A 75 -0.12 1.49 11.68
CA GLN A 75 -0.66 1.45 10.32
C GLN A 75 -2.05 0.79 10.30
N LYS A 76 -2.92 1.28 9.42
CA LYS A 76 -4.24 0.68 9.17
C LYS A 76 -4.22 0.00 7.81
N VAL A 77 -4.69 -1.23 7.77
CA VAL A 77 -4.70 -2.05 6.55
C VAL A 77 -6.10 -2.01 5.93
N MET A 78 -6.15 -1.68 4.64
CA MET A 78 -7.31 -1.87 3.78
C MET A 78 -6.98 -2.98 2.78
N ILE A 79 -7.89 -3.94 2.61
CA ILE A 79 -7.77 -5.03 1.64
C ILE A 79 -8.98 -4.97 0.71
N GLY A 80 -8.75 -5.07 -0.59
CA GLY A 80 -9.78 -5.01 -1.62
C GLY A 80 -9.25 -5.49 -2.96
N TYR A 81 -10.02 -5.22 -4.00
CA TYR A 81 -9.63 -5.50 -5.39
C TYR A 81 -10.13 -4.35 -6.28
N ASP A 82 -9.40 -4.08 -7.35
CA ASP A 82 -9.83 -3.13 -8.36
C ASP A 82 -10.60 -3.85 -9.47
N ASN A 83 -11.72 -3.27 -9.86
CA ASN A 83 -12.41 -3.65 -11.10
C ASN A 83 -12.04 -2.65 -12.21
N LEU A 84 -10.89 -2.90 -12.85
CA LEU A 84 -10.37 -2.01 -13.89
C LEU A 84 -11.07 -2.28 -15.23
N VAL A 85 -11.89 -1.33 -15.69
CA VAL A 85 -12.59 -1.39 -16.98
C VAL A 85 -11.98 -0.37 -17.94
N PHE A 86 -11.56 -0.83 -19.12
CA PHE A 86 -11.10 0.03 -20.22
C PHE A 86 -12.13 0.00 -21.35
N GLY A 87 -12.66 1.15 -21.79
CA GLY A 87 -13.61 1.24 -22.91
C GLY A 87 -14.89 2.01 -22.59
N ASN A 88 -15.94 1.84 -23.40
CA ASN A 88 -17.19 2.59 -23.26
C ASN A 88 -17.95 2.24 -21.96
N GLU A 89 -18.46 3.30 -21.33
CA GLU A 89 -19.09 3.40 -20.02
C GLU A 89 -20.18 2.36 -19.73
N ILE A 90 -20.20 1.86 -18.49
CA ILE A 90 -21.41 1.34 -17.84
C ILE A 90 -22.03 2.50 -17.06
N LEU A 91 -22.55 3.49 -17.78
CA LEU A 91 -23.65 4.31 -17.30
C LEU A 91 -24.75 4.20 -18.36
N SER A 92 -25.48 3.09 -18.26
CA SER A 92 -26.77 2.85 -18.91
C SER A 92 -27.88 2.99 -17.88
#